data_AF-A0A9J9FYM3-F1
#
_entry.id   AF-A0A9J9FYM3-F1
#
_cell.length_a   1.000
_cell.length_b   1.000
_cell.length_c   1.000
_cell.angle_alpha   90.00
_cell.angle_beta   90.00
_cell.angle_gamma   90.00
#
_symmetry.space_group_name_H-M   'P 1'
#
loop_
_entity.id
_entity.type
_entity.pdbx_description
1 polymer ?
#
loop_
_entity_poly.entity_id
_entity_poly.type
_entity_poly.pdbx_seq_one_letter_code
_entity_poly.pdbx_strand_id
1 'polypeptide(L)'
;MQSTLNTPDGPAVQVPVMVAAELQDSLLMAMHDLHRLEGLLNHATENLLARFGEANASLTDELIGASAELADLRTALRSAVTELQFHDMATQLIIHTTKVLQGCAFRLAAETMGQEEGEDAAPLDGVVPDRPNPVTQSEMEAGSIELF
;
A
#
# COMPACT_ATOMS: atom_id res chain seq x y z
N MET A 1 -12.66 -14.27 40.36
CA MET A 1 -11.62 -15.21 39.92
C MET A 1 -10.53 -14.37 39.27
N GLN A 2 -9.32 -14.44 39.78
CA GLN A 2 -8.20 -13.60 39.34
C GLN A 2 -7.57 -14.29 38.13
N SER A 3 -7.79 -13.74 36.93
CA SER A 3 -7.14 -14.23 35.72
C SER A 3 -5.64 -14.01 35.85
N THR A 4 -4.89 -15.10 35.97
CA THR A 4 -3.43 -15.10 35.96
C THR A 4 -2.96 -14.85 34.53
N LEU A 5 -2.80 -13.58 34.18
CA LEU A 5 -2.03 -13.19 32.99
C LEU A 5 -0.59 -13.67 33.20
N ASN A 6 -0.16 -14.67 32.41
CA ASN A 6 1.22 -15.08 32.29
C ASN A 6 2.06 -13.84 31.95
N THR A 7 2.74 -13.29 32.94
CA THR A 7 3.59 -12.11 32.74
C THR A 7 4.90 -12.62 32.15
N PRO A 8 5.32 -12.17 30.95
CA PRO A 8 6.61 -12.58 30.40
C PRO A 8 7.74 -12.15 31.35
N ASP A 9 8.72 -13.04 31.55
CA ASP A 9 9.89 -12.80 32.40
C ASP A 9 10.82 -11.76 31.73
N GLY A 10 10.53 -10.47 31.95
CA GLY A 10 11.28 -9.35 31.39
C GLY A 10 10.69 -8.00 31.77
N PRO A 11 11.40 -6.89 31.56
CA PRO A 11 10.83 -5.56 31.76
C PRO A 11 9.64 -5.35 30.82
N ALA A 12 8.43 -5.24 31.38
CA ALA A 12 7.18 -5.05 30.66
C ALA A 12 6.54 -3.70 30.98
N VAL A 13 5.92 -3.07 29.98
CA VAL A 13 5.10 -1.87 30.16
C VAL A 13 3.64 -2.29 30.14
N GLN A 14 2.91 -1.98 31.22
CA GLN A 14 1.49 -2.28 31.32
C GLN A 14 0.68 -1.23 30.55
N VAL A 15 -0.04 -1.68 29.52
CA VAL A 15 -0.97 -0.85 28.74
C VAL A 15 -2.41 -1.20 29.15
N PRO A 16 -3.26 -0.22 29.49
CA PRO A 16 -4.67 -0.50 29.75
C PRO A 16 -5.36 -1.09 28.52
N VAL A 17 -6.15 -2.15 28.70
CA VAL A 17 -6.85 -2.84 27.60
C VAL A 17 -7.69 -1.90 26.74
N MET A 18 -8.35 -0.91 27.36
CA MET A 18 -9.12 0.09 26.61
C MET A 18 -8.25 0.93 25.66
N VAL A 19 -7.03 1.30 26.09
CA VAL A 19 -6.09 2.05 25.25
C VAL A 19 -5.58 1.17 24.10
N ALA A 20 -5.33 -0.11 24.37
CA ALA A 20 -4.95 -1.06 23.33
C ALA A 20 -6.07 -1.27 22.30
N ALA A 21 -7.32 -1.38 22.75
CA ALA A 21 -8.49 -1.50 21.86
C ALA A 21 -8.68 -0.25 20.99
N GLU A 22 -8.59 0.96 21.58
CA GLU A 22 -8.70 2.22 20.83
C GLU A 22 -7.57 2.36 19.77
N LEU A 23 -6.35 1.95 20.12
CA LEU A 23 -5.23 1.94 19.19
C LEU A 23 -5.45 0.91 18.08
N GLN A 24 -5.95 -0.29 18.41
CA GLN A 24 -6.30 -1.31 17.42
C GLN A 24 -7.35 -0.79 16.44
N ASP A 25 -8.43 -0.20 16.93
CA ASP A 25 -9.48 0.40 16.10
C ASP A 25 -8.93 1.50 15.18
N SER A 26 -8.03 2.34 15.70
CA SER A 26 -7.37 3.38 14.92
C SER A 26 -6.52 2.80 13.78
N LEU A 27 -5.82 1.69 14.02
CA LEU A 27 -5.06 0.96 13.00
C LEU A 27 -5.98 0.34 11.94
N LEU A 28 -7.10 -0.27 12.37
CA LEU A 28 -8.11 -0.83 11.46
C LEU A 28 -8.73 0.25 10.57
N MET A 29 -9.06 1.41 11.13
CA MET A 29 -9.59 2.55 10.38
C MET A 29 -8.57 3.05 9.36
N ALA A 30 -7.30 3.21 9.75
CA ALA A 30 -6.24 3.63 8.84
C ALA A 30 -6.05 2.66 7.66
N MET A 31 -6.14 1.34 7.89
CA MET A 31 -6.11 0.36 6.80
C MET A 31 -7.30 0.52 5.84
N HIS A 32 -8.49 0.77 6.37
CA HIS A 32 -9.69 0.96 5.56
C HIS A 32 -9.58 2.22 4.68
N ASP A 33 -8.98 3.28 5.22
CA ASP A 33 -8.68 4.50 4.47
C ASP A 33 -7.59 4.29 3.41
N LEU A 34 -6.53 3.54 3.72
CA LEU A 34 -5.48 3.18 2.76
C LEU A 34 -6.04 2.35 1.59
N HIS A 35 -6.90 1.37 1.87
CA HIS A 35 -7.55 0.58 0.82
C HIS A 35 -8.47 1.44 -0.05
N ARG A 36 -9.19 2.40 0.56
CA ARG A 36 -9.99 3.36 -0.19
C ARG A 36 -9.12 4.28 -1.04
N LEU A 37 -7.99 4.75 -0.51
CA LEU A 37 -7.04 5.59 -1.23
C LEU A 37 -6.45 4.85 -2.43
N GLU A 38 -6.04 3.59 -2.26
CA GLU A 38 -5.61 2.70 -3.34
C GLU A 38 -6.65 2.66 -4.47
N GLY A 39 -7.92 2.39 -4.13
CA GLY A 39 -9.00 2.35 -5.12
C GLY A 39 -9.22 3.68 -5.85
N LEU A 40 -9.16 4.81 -5.13
CA LEU A 40 -9.28 6.14 -5.74
C LEU A 40 -8.13 6.45 -6.69
N LEU A 41 -6.90 6.11 -6.31
CA LEU A 41 -5.72 6.32 -7.14
C LEU A 41 -5.74 5.41 -8.37
N ASN A 42 -6.07 4.12 -8.22
CA ASN A 42 -6.20 3.20 -9.35
C ASN A 42 -7.23 3.72 -10.36
N HIS A 43 -8.42 4.10 -9.90
CA HIS A 43 -9.46 4.63 -10.78
C HIS A 43 -9.03 5.93 -11.49
N ALA A 44 -8.38 6.85 -10.78
CA ALA A 44 -7.89 8.09 -11.36
C ALA A 44 -6.82 7.84 -12.42
N THR A 45 -5.84 6.98 -12.13
CA THR A 45 -4.75 6.63 -13.05
C THR A 45 -5.26 5.89 -14.28
N GLU A 46 -6.19 4.95 -14.14
CA GLU A 46 -6.84 4.27 -15.27
C GLU A 46 -7.53 5.27 -16.20
N ASN A 47 -8.28 6.23 -15.63
CA ASN A 47 -8.91 7.28 -16.42
C ASN A 47 -7.88 8.16 -17.13
N LEU A 48 -6.80 8.56 -16.46
CA LEU A 48 -5.74 9.37 -17.08
C LEU A 48 -5.07 8.62 -18.23
N LEU A 49 -4.75 7.34 -18.03
CA LEU A 49 -4.13 6.51 -19.06
C LEU A 49 -5.03 6.36 -20.29
N ALA A 50 -6.33 6.14 -20.09
CA ALA A 50 -7.31 6.10 -21.17
C ALA A 50 -7.37 7.42 -21.93
N ARG A 51 -7.43 8.56 -21.22
CA ARG A 51 -7.52 9.90 -21.85
C ARG A 51 -6.24 10.27 -22.61
N PHE A 52 -5.06 9.96 -22.07
CA PHE A 52 -3.81 10.16 -22.80
C PHE A 52 -3.70 9.24 -24.02
N GLY A 53 -4.18 7.99 -23.92
CA GLY A 53 -4.26 7.06 -25.04
C GLY A 53 -5.16 7.58 -26.16
N GLU A 54 -6.37 8.04 -25.83
CA GLU A 54 -7.31 8.66 -26.78
C GLU A 54 -6.71 9.91 -27.45
N ALA A 55 -6.09 10.80 -26.66
CA ALA A 55 -5.44 12.00 -27.18
C ALA A 55 -4.29 11.66 -28.14
N ASN A 56 -3.45 10.69 -27.76
CA ASN A 56 -2.34 10.23 -28.60
C ASN A 56 -2.83 9.55 -29.89
N ALA A 57 -3.93 8.77 -29.84
CA ALA A 57 -4.54 8.16 -31.01
C ALA A 57 -5.17 9.19 -31.97
N SER A 58 -5.62 10.33 -31.44
CA SER A 58 -6.17 11.43 -32.24
C SER A 58 -5.10 12.20 -33.04
N LEU A 59 -3.84 12.11 -32.63
CA LEU A 59 -2.70 12.69 -33.34
C LEU A 59 -2.19 11.71 -34.41
N THR A 60 -2.85 11.70 -35.57
CA THR A 60 -2.44 10.86 -36.70
C THR A 60 -1.08 11.29 -37.27
N ASP A 61 -0.38 10.38 -37.94
CA ASP A 61 0.93 10.67 -38.54
C ASP A 61 0.86 11.80 -39.59
N GLU A 62 -0.28 11.93 -40.28
CA GLU A 62 -0.56 13.04 -41.21
C GLU A 62 -0.67 14.38 -40.48
N LEU A 63 -1.36 14.42 -39.33
CA LEU A 63 -1.49 15.63 -38.52
C LEU A 63 -0.14 16.06 -37.96
N ILE A 64 0.64 15.08 -37.51
CA ILE A 64 1.96 15.30 -36.90
C ILE A 64 2.98 15.74 -37.95
N GLY A 65 2.92 15.18 -39.16
CA GLY A 65 3.76 15.61 -40.27
C GLY A 65 3.51 17.06 -40.71
N ALA A 66 2.36 17.65 -40.32
CA ALA A 66 1.98 19.01 -40.68
C ALA A 66 2.54 20.10 -39.73
N SER A 67 2.99 19.76 -38.52
CA SER A 67 3.49 20.73 -37.53
C SER A 67 4.47 20.10 -36.55
N ALA A 68 5.61 20.75 -36.32
CA ALA A 68 6.60 20.34 -35.35
C ALA A 68 6.04 20.38 -33.92
N GLU A 69 5.19 21.36 -33.62
CA GLU A 69 4.52 21.51 -32.33
C GLU A 69 3.59 20.30 -32.02
N LEU A 70 2.94 19.72 -33.03
CA LEU A 70 2.14 18.51 -32.87
C LEU A 70 3.01 17.26 -32.64
N ALA A 71 4.20 17.21 -33.23
CA ALA A 71 5.18 16.15 -32.97
C ALA A 71 5.71 16.22 -31.52
N ASP A 72 6.00 17.42 -31.03
CA ASP A 72 6.41 17.67 -29.66
C ASP A 72 5.28 17.30 -28.67
N LEU A 73 4.04 17.65 -28.98
CA LEU A 73 2.87 17.27 -28.18
C LEU A 73 2.72 15.75 -28.09
N ARG A 74 2.88 15.00 -29.19
CA ARG A 74 2.85 13.53 -29.16
C ARG A 74 3.94 12.97 -28.25
N THR A 75 5.13 13.56 -28.29
CA THR A 75 6.25 13.15 -27.43
C THR A 75 5.92 13.39 -25.95
N ALA A 76 5.41 14.58 -25.61
CA ALA A 76 4.99 14.90 -24.25
C ALA A 76 3.89 13.97 -23.72
N LEU A 77 2.90 13.61 -24.56
CA LEU A 77 1.84 12.66 -24.19
C LEU A 77 2.40 11.26 -23.90
N ARG A 78 3.34 10.78 -24.73
CA ARG A 78 4.01 9.49 -24.50
C ARG A 78 4.84 9.51 -23.22
N SER A 79 5.58 10.58 -22.96
CA SER A 79 6.31 10.76 -21.71
C SER A 79 5.38 10.76 -20.51
N ALA A 80 4.24 11.45 -20.57
CA ALA A 80 3.25 11.45 -19.48
C ALA A 80 2.72 10.03 -19.18
N VAL A 81 2.48 9.21 -20.21
CA VAL A 81 2.08 7.80 -20.03
C VAL A 81 3.19 6.97 -19.36
N THR A 82 4.45 7.21 -19.73
CA THR A 82 5.60 6.56 -19.07
C THR A 82 5.73 7.00 -17.62
N GLU A 83 5.54 8.28 -17.30
CA GLU A 83 5.59 8.77 -15.92
C GLU A 83 4.42 8.23 -15.07
N LEU A 84 3.27 7.91 -15.66
CA LEU A 84 2.19 7.22 -14.94
C LEU A 84 2.57 5.81 -14.49
N GLN A 85 3.66 5.22 -14.99
CA GLN A 85 4.17 3.93 -14.49
C GLN A 85 4.66 4.01 -13.04
N PHE A 86 5.00 5.21 -12.54
CA PHE A 86 5.31 5.43 -11.12
C PHE A 86 4.11 5.19 -10.19
N HIS A 87 2.88 5.18 -10.72
CA HIS A 87 1.67 4.84 -9.97
C HIS A 87 1.74 3.43 -9.37
N ASP A 88 2.26 2.46 -10.12
CA ASP A 88 2.36 1.07 -9.66
C ASP A 88 3.15 0.97 -8.35
N MET A 89 4.24 1.74 -8.24
CA MET A 89 5.06 1.78 -7.03
C MET A 89 4.38 2.48 -5.86
N ALA A 90 3.60 3.54 -6.13
CA ALA A 90 2.82 4.20 -5.08
C ALA A 90 1.78 3.22 -4.49
N THR A 91 1.11 2.44 -5.35
CA THR A 91 0.18 1.40 -4.92
C THR A 91 0.88 0.30 -4.12
N GLN A 92 2.08 -0.13 -4.52
CA GLN A 92 2.89 -1.10 -3.75
C GLN A 92 3.22 -0.59 -2.33
N LEU A 93 3.58 0.70 -2.18
CA LEU A 93 3.82 1.30 -0.86
C LEU A 93 2.57 1.34 0.01
N ILE A 94 1.40 1.61 -0.57
CA ILE A 94 0.12 1.60 0.14
C ILE A 94 -0.21 0.18 0.63
N ILE A 95 -0.05 -0.83 -0.24
CA ILE A 95 -0.25 -2.24 0.10
C ILE A 95 0.70 -2.68 1.22
N HIS A 96 2.00 -2.35 1.11
CA HIS A 96 2.99 -2.67 2.14
C HIS A 96 2.63 -2.03 3.49
N THR A 97 2.31 -0.72 3.49
CA THR A 97 1.90 -0.01 4.70
C THR A 97 0.66 -0.66 5.32
N THR A 98 -0.31 -1.05 4.50
CA THR A 98 -1.53 -1.75 4.97
C THR A 98 -1.18 -3.05 5.68
N LYS A 99 -0.29 -3.88 5.11
CA LYS A 99 0.19 -5.12 5.74
C LYS A 99 0.92 -4.87 7.06
N VAL A 100 1.77 -3.83 7.13
CA VAL A 100 2.45 -3.43 8.38
C VAL A 100 1.43 -3.05 9.46
N LEU A 101 0.44 -2.20 9.14
CA LEU A 101 -0.59 -1.80 10.09
C LEU A 101 -1.44 -3.00 10.54
N GLN A 102 -1.75 -3.91 9.62
CA GLN A 102 -2.49 -5.15 9.92
C GLN A 102 -1.73 -6.02 10.94
N GLY A 103 -0.43 -6.23 10.70
CA GLY A 103 0.42 -6.98 11.62
C GLY A 103 0.53 -6.34 13.00
N CYS A 104 0.58 -5.01 13.06
CA CYS A 104 0.53 -4.27 14.32
C CYS A 104 -0.81 -4.46 15.06
N ALA A 105 -1.94 -4.35 14.36
CA ALA A 105 -3.26 -4.52 14.95
C ALA A 105 -3.48 -5.94 15.49
N PHE A 106 -3.05 -6.96 14.76
CA PHE A 106 -3.18 -8.37 15.18
C PHE A 106 -2.28 -8.70 16.37
N ARG A 107 -1.02 -8.23 16.37
CA ARG A 107 -0.13 -8.38 17.52
C ARG A 107 -0.69 -7.70 18.77
N LEU A 108 -1.23 -6.49 18.62
CA LEU A 108 -1.82 -5.75 19.73
C LEU A 108 -3.01 -6.50 20.34
N ALA A 109 -3.91 -7.05 19.52
CA ALA A 109 -4.99 -7.90 20.01
C ALA A 109 -4.47 -9.14 20.75
N ALA A 110 -3.54 -9.88 20.13
CA ALA A 110 -3.00 -11.12 20.69
C ALA A 110 -2.35 -10.89 22.07
N GLU A 111 -1.61 -9.78 22.24
CA GLU A 111 -0.94 -9.47 23.50
C GLU A 111 -1.87 -8.91 24.58
N THR A 112 -3.02 -8.33 24.23
CA THR A 112 -3.85 -7.57 25.19
C THR A 112 -5.22 -8.18 25.49
N MET A 113 -5.80 -8.93 24.56
CA MET A 113 -7.15 -9.51 24.70
C MET A 113 -7.13 -10.94 25.24
N GLY A 114 -5.97 -11.62 25.19
CA GLY A 114 -5.85 -13.04 25.53
C GLY A 114 -6.51 -13.93 24.47
N GLN A 115 -6.21 -15.23 24.49
CA GLN A 115 -6.93 -16.23 23.70
C GLN A 115 -8.01 -16.88 24.56
N GLU A 116 -9.23 -17.02 24.02
CA GLU A 116 -10.24 -17.86 24.66
C GLU A 116 -9.87 -19.36 24.53
N GLU A 117 -10.24 -20.17 25.52
CA GLU A 117 -9.99 -21.62 25.48
C GLU A 117 -10.70 -22.25 24.26
N GLY A 118 -9.92 -22.73 23.30
CA GLY A 118 -10.43 -23.35 22.06
C GLY A 118 -10.43 -22.42 20.84
N GLU A 119 -9.93 -21.18 20.98
CA GLU A 119 -9.80 -20.23 19.88
C GLU A 119 -8.40 -20.30 19.25
N ASP A 120 -8.35 -20.55 17.94
CA ASP A 120 -7.10 -20.53 17.19
C ASP A 120 -6.50 -19.11 17.19
N ALA A 121 -5.19 -19.01 17.42
CA ALA A 121 -4.51 -17.73 17.35
C ALA A 121 -4.72 -17.11 15.97
N ALA A 122 -4.99 -15.80 15.92
CA ALA A 122 -5.02 -15.08 14.65
C ALA A 122 -3.73 -15.37 13.88
N PRO A 123 -3.80 -15.82 12.60
CA PRO A 123 -2.60 -16.16 11.84
C PRO A 123 -1.78 -14.88 11.67
N LEU A 124 -0.67 -14.78 12.40
CA LEU A 124 0.32 -13.71 12.24
C LEU A 124 1.27 -14.02 11.07
N ASP A 125 1.39 -15.29 10.71
CA ASP A 125 2.22 -15.77 9.59
C ASP A 125 1.68 -15.24 8.26
N GLY A 126 2.54 -14.52 7.53
CA GLY A 126 2.22 -13.94 6.22
C GLY A 126 1.52 -12.57 6.25
N VAL A 127 1.21 -12.03 7.43
CA VAL A 127 0.59 -10.71 7.56
C VAL A 127 1.64 -9.59 7.59
N VAL A 128 2.77 -9.83 8.26
CA VAL A 128 3.87 -8.86 8.33
C VAL A 128 4.78 -9.02 7.10
N PRO A 129 5.11 -7.94 6.38
CA PRO A 129 6.06 -8.01 5.27
C PRO A 129 7.44 -8.48 5.76
N ASP A 130 8.05 -9.42 5.05
CA ASP A 130 9.39 -9.96 5.39
C ASP A 130 10.50 -8.91 5.29
N ARG A 131 10.31 -7.89 4.45
CA ARG A 131 11.27 -6.79 4.27
C ARG A 131 10.74 -5.48 4.84
N PRO A 132 11.60 -4.72 5.56
CA PRO A 132 11.20 -3.46 6.19
C PRO A 132 10.91 -2.34 5.19
N ASN A 133 11.42 -2.44 3.96
CA ASN A 133 11.19 -1.45 2.92
C ASN A 133 10.91 -2.18 1.59
N PRO A 134 9.78 -1.91 0.92
CA PRO A 134 9.38 -2.65 -0.27
C PRO A 134 10.11 -2.20 -1.54
N VAL A 135 10.60 -0.95 -1.59
CA VAL A 135 11.28 -0.40 -2.79
C VAL A 135 12.31 0.67 -2.40
N THR A 136 13.52 0.59 -2.96
CA THR A 136 14.50 1.69 -2.98
C THR A 136 14.72 2.20 -4.42
N GLN A 137 14.94 3.50 -4.62
CA GLN A 137 15.22 4.06 -5.95
C GLN A 137 16.39 3.36 -6.67
N SER A 138 17.36 2.85 -5.91
CA SER A 138 18.50 2.06 -6.40
C SER A 138 18.13 0.73 -7.06
N GLU A 139 17.01 0.11 -6.68
CA GLU A 139 16.55 -1.16 -7.26
C GLU A 139 15.83 -0.94 -8.60
N MET A 140 15.30 0.27 -8.84
CA MET A 140 14.61 0.66 -10.07
C MET A 140 15.56 0.83 -11.26
N GLU A 141 16.71 1.50 -11.07
CA GLU A 141 17.69 1.71 -12.15
C GLU A 141 18.30 0.40 -12.65
N ALA A 142 18.28 -0.65 -11.81
CA ALA A 142 18.81 -1.97 -12.11
C ALA A 142 17.80 -2.92 -12.80
N GLY A 143 16.56 -2.48 -13.05
CA GLY A 143 15.52 -3.33 -13.66
C GLY A 143 15.07 -4.51 -12.78
N SER A 144 15.35 -4.46 -11.48
CA SER A 144 15.07 -5.50 -10.50
C SER A 144 13.92 -5.06 -9.60
N ILE A 145 12.70 -5.15 -10.09
CA ILE A 145 11.51 -5.03 -9.25
C ILE A 145 11.14 -6.46 -8.82
N GLU A 146 11.41 -6.83 -7.56
CA GLU A 146 10.75 -8.00 -6.98
C GLU A 146 9.27 -7.62 -6.78
N LEU A 147 8.44 -8.05 -7.72
CA LEU A 147 6.98 -8.03 -7.57
C LEU A 147 6.64 -9.06 -6.48
N PHE A 148 6.16 -8.57 -5.34
CA PHE A 148 5.63 -9.41 -4.26
C PHE A 148 4.27 -10.00 -4.64
#